data_AF-A0AAU6YUY1-F1
#
_entry.id   AF-A0AAU6YUY1-F1
#
_cell.length_a   1.000
_cell.length_b   1.000
_cell.length_c   1.000
_cell.angle_alpha   90.00
_cell.angle_beta   90.00
_cell.angle_gamma   90.00
#
_symmetry.space_group_name_H-M   'P 1'
#
loop_
_entity.id
_entity.type
_entity.pdbx_description
1 polymer ?
#
loop_
_entity_poly.entity_id
_entity_poly.type
_entity_poly.pdbx_seq_one_letter_code
_entity_poly.pdbx_strand_id
1 'polypeptide(L)'
;MALGGEESEQRRRFADSLRHADVSIEELWLRYFTLGGHAGQFEVEAYIHGAIALPALQRDILAHALNERLDELHSGAPRAPYSVDSPREAPDQTPDDEAGGQAGGGPEKESGER
;
A
#
# COMPACT_ATOMS: atom_id res chain seq x y z
N MET A 1 0.46 16.48 -14.68
CA MET A 1 0.48 16.18 -13.24
C MET A 1 1.71 15.35 -12.96
N ALA A 2 2.56 15.75 -12.01
CA ALA A 2 3.71 14.94 -11.60
C ALA A 2 3.19 13.73 -10.83
N LEU A 3 3.70 12.54 -11.16
CA LEU A 3 3.41 11.32 -10.42
C LEU A 3 3.86 11.52 -8.97
N GLY A 4 3.02 11.16 -8.00
CA GLY A 4 3.40 11.23 -6.59
C GLY A 4 4.73 10.50 -6.34
N GLY A 5 5.52 10.96 -5.37
CA GLY A 5 6.82 10.34 -5.06
C GLY A 5 6.70 8.84 -4.77
N GLU A 6 5.62 8.44 -4.09
CA GLU A 6 5.28 7.06 -3.75
C GLU A 6 4.92 6.24 -4.99
N GLU A 7 4.07 6.75 -5.87
CA GLU A 7 3.73 6.09 -7.15
C GLU A 7 4.99 5.91 -8.02
N SER A 8 5.84 6.93 -8.09
CA SER A 8 7.09 6.85 -8.86
C SER A 8 8.03 5.80 -8.31
N GLU A 9 8.13 5.66 -6.99
CA GLU A 9 8.95 4.64 -6.33
C GLU A 9 8.35 3.24 -6.53
N GLN A 10 7.04 3.08 -6.36
CA GLN A 10 6.35 1.82 -6.63
C GLN A 10 6.61 1.37 -8.07
N ARG A 11 6.38 2.24 -9.06
CA ARG A 11 6.64 1.96 -10.47
C ARG A 11 8.09 1.57 -10.72
N ARG A 12 9.07 2.30 -10.13
CA ARG A 12 10.50 1.98 -10.29
C ARG A 12 10.80 0.57 -9.83
N ARG A 13 10.29 0.17 -8.66
CA ARG A 13 10.48 -1.18 -8.12
C ARG A 13 9.74 -2.22 -8.95
N PHE A 14 8.51 -1.93 -9.39
CA PHE A 14 7.76 -2.79 -10.32
C PHE A 14 8.55 -3.06 -11.60
N ALA A 15 9.07 -2.00 -12.24
CA ALA A 15 9.86 -2.11 -13.45
C ALA A 15 11.16 -2.91 -13.21
N ASP A 16 11.76 -2.78 -12.02
CA ASP A 16 12.93 -3.57 -11.64
C ASP A 16 12.60 -5.05 -11.50
N SER A 17 11.51 -5.40 -10.81
CA SER A 17 11.00 -6.78 -10.74
C SER A 17 10.73 -7.35 -12.12
N LEU A 18 10.09 -6.58 -13.01
CA LEU A 18 9.77 -7.01 -14.36
C LEU A 18 11.02 -7.28 -15.21
N ARG A 19 12.06 -6.45 -15.08
CA ARG A 19 13.35 -6.67 -15.79
C ARG A 19 14.05 -7.95 -15.38
N HIS A 20 13.85 -8.41 -14.15
CA HIS A 20 14.41 -9.66 -13.64
C HIS A 20 13.46 -10.85 -13.84
N ALA A 21 12.24 -10.60 -14.31
CA ALA A 21 11.28 -11.63 -14.65
C ALA A 21 11.44 -12.02 -16.13
N ASP A 22 11.39 -13.32 -16.42
CA ASP A 22 11.34 -13.82 -17.80
C ASP A 22 9.90 -13.73 -18.34
N VAL A 23 9.39 -12.50 -18.45
CA VAL A 23 7.98 -12.20 -18.78
C VAL A 23 7.93 -11.04 -19.77
N SER A 24 7.29 -11.26 -20.91
CA SER A 24 7.05 -10.18 -21.88
C SER A 24 5.97 -9.20 -21.41
N ILE A 25 6.00 -7.97 -21.93
CA ILE A 25 4.97 -6.97 -21.63
C ILE A 25 3.57 -7.46 -22.08
N GLU A 26 3.50 -8.18 -23.21
CA GLU A 26 2.24 -8.75 -23.71
C GLU A 26 1.68 -9.81 -22.75
N GLU A 27 2.50 -10.75 -22.28
CA GLU A 27 2.06 -11.76 -21.30
C GLU A 27 1.62 -11.15 -19.98
N LEU A 28 2.37 -10.15 -19.49
CA LEU A 28 2.00 -9.40 -18.29
C LEU A 28 0.66 -8.69 -18.49
N TRP A 29 0.47 -8.01 -19.62
CA TRP A 29 -0.77 -7.29 -19.93
C TRP A 29 -1.96 -8.24 -20.02
N LEU A 30 -1.82 -9.39 -20.69
CA LEU A 30 -2.88 -10.39 -20.79
C LEU A 30 -3.31 -10.90 -19.41
N ARG A 31 -2.35 -11.20 -18.51
CA ARG A 31 -2.65 -11.61 -17.13
C ARG A 31 -3.34 -10.52 -16.35
N TYR A 32 -2.80 -9.30 -16.39
CA TYR A 32 -3.43 -8.12 -15.80
C TYR A 32 -4.87 -7.93 -16.27
N PHE A 33 -5.13 -8.10 -17.58
CA PHE A 33 -6.48 -8.01 -18.15
C PHE A 33 -7.41 -9.10 -17.60
N THR A 34 -6.94 -10.35 -17.50
CA THR A 34 -7.74 -11.45 -16.91
C THR A 34 -8.08 -11.23 -15.44
N LEU A 35 -7.27 -10.46 -14.72
CA LEU A 35 -7.50 -10.09 -13.31
C LEU A 35 -8.39 -8.84 -13.14
N GLY A 36 -8.99 -8.33 -14.23
CA GLY A 36 -9.87 -7.15 -14.20
C GLY A 36 -9.16 -5.83 -14.50
N GLY A 37 -7.93 -5.88 -15.01
CA GLY A 37 -7.21 -4.73 -15.52
C GLY A 37 -7.93 -4.09 -16.71
N HIS A 38 -8.15 -2.76 -16.68
CA HIS A 38 -8.87 -2.05 -17.75
C HIS A 38 -7.98 -1.17 -18.64
N ALA A 39 -6.69 -1.07 -18.33
CA ALA A 39 -5.74 -0.33 -19.17
C ALA A 39 -5.33 -1.17 -20.39
N GLY A 40 -5.16 -0.52 -21.55
CA GLY A 40 -4.62 -1.15 -22.74
C GLY A 40 -3.13 -1.47 -22.60
N GLN A 41 -2.62 -2.35 -23.48
CA GLN A 41 -1.20 -2.73 -23.48
C GLN A 41 -0.26 -1.52 -23.58
N PHE A 42 -0.58 -0.58 -24.47
CA PHE A 42 0.20 0.66 -24.63
C PHE A 42 0.18 1.53 -23.37
N GLU A 43 -0.92 1.58 -22.63
CA GLU A 43 -1.01 2.32 -21.37
C GLU A 43 -0.18 1.64 -20.27
N VAL A 44 -0.20 0.31 -20.21
CA VAL A 44 0.66 -0.46 -19.30
C VAL A 44 2.13 -0.22 -19.60
N GLU A 45 2.53 -0.27 -20.86
CA GLU A 45 3.90 0.03 -21.29
C GLU A 45 4.28 1.48 -20.95
N ALA A 46 3.42 2.44 -21.27
CA ALA A 46 3.62 3.85 -20.94
C ALA A 46 3.76 4.06 -19.41
N TYR A 47 2.98 3.34 -18.60
CA TYR A 47 3.10 3.37 -17.14
C TYR A 47 4.44 2.82 -16.68
N ILE A 48 4.88 1.67 -17.18
CA ILE A 48 6.18 1.05 -16.83
C ILE A 48 7.34 2.01 -17.14
N HIS A 49 7.27 2.69 -18.28
CA HIS A 49 8.27 3.70 -18.67
C HIS A 49 8.07 5.07 -18.00
N GLY A 50 7.01 5.24 -17.22
CA GLY A 50 6.73 6.45 -16.47
C GLY A 50 6.21 7.63 -17.29
N ALA A 51 5.71 7.37 -18.49
CA ALA A 51 5.07 8.36 -19.35
C ALA A 51 3.66 8.74 -18.87
N ILE A 52 2.96 7.82 -18.17
CA ILE A 52 1.63 8.07 -17.60
C ILE A 52 1.53 7.61 -16.13
N ALA A 53 0.48 8.08 -15.47
CA ALA A 53 0.03 7.57 -14.18
C ALA A 53 -1.00 6.46 -14.40
N LEU A 54 -1.07 5.52 -13.45
CA LEU A 54 -2.21 4.59 -13.36
C LEU A 54 -2.85 4.70 -11.98
N PRO A 55 -4.18 4.51 -11.86
CA PRO A 55 -4.83 4.42 -10.55
C PRO A 55 -4.20 3.33 -9.67
N ALA A 56 -4.21 3.52 -8.35
CA ALA A 56 -3.60 2.58 -7.39
C ALA A 56 -4.05 1.13 -7.62
N LEU A 57 -5.35 0.91 -7.78
CA LEU A 57 -5.91 -0.41 -8.07
C LEU A 57 -5.31 -1.03 -9.34
N GLN A 58 -5.12 -0.27 -10.43
CA GLN A 58 -4.51 -0.81 -11.65
C GLN A 58 -3.04 -1.19 -11.44
N ARG A 59 -2.30 -0.39 -10.68
CA ARG A 59 -0.89 -0.69 -10.33
C ARG A 59 -0.81 -1.94 -9.45
N ASP A 60 -1.78 -2.13 -8.57
CA ASP A 60 -1.84 -3.28 -7.67
C ASP A 60 -2.22 -4.56 -8.40
N ILE A 61 -3.13 -4.50 -9.39
CA ILE A 61 -3.43 -5.63 -10.26
C ILE A 61 -2.19 -5.99 -11.10
N LEU A 62 -1.45 -5.01 -11.62
CA LEU A 62 -0.18 -5.27 -12.31
C LEU A 62 0.84 -5.95 -11.39
N ALA A 63 1.01 -5.42 -10.17
CA ALA A 63 1.89 -6.02 -9.16
C ALA A 63 1.46 -7.46 -8.84
N HIS A 64 0.16 -7.70 -8.72
CA HIS A 64 -0.39 -9.04 -8.50
C HIS A 64 -0.05 -9.99 -9.65
N ALA A 65 -0.35 -9.59 -10.89
CA ALA A 65 -0.10 -10.39 -12.09
C ALA A 65 1.38 -10.79 -12.24
N LEU A 66 2.30 -9.85 -11.99
CA LEU A 66 3.73 -10.10 -12.04
C LEU A 66 4.17 -11.04 -10.91
N ASN A 67 3.67 -10.81 -9.70
CA ASN A 67 3.99 -11.63 -8.53
C ASN A 67 3.52 -13.08 -8.69
N GLU A 68 2.31 -13.33 -9.19
CA GLU A 68 1.84 -14.69 -9.50
C GLU A 68 2.75 -15.36 -10.53
N ARG A 69 3.18 -14.61 -11.55
CA ARG A 69 4.07 -15.15 -12.57
C ARG A 69 5.46 -15.49 -12.03
N LEU A 70 5.99 -14.68 -11.11
CA LEU A 70 7.24 -14.97 -10.41
C LEU A 70 7.13 -16.25 -9.58
N ASP A 71 5.98 -16.44 -8.90
CA ASP A 71 5.71 -17.63 -8.09
C ASP A 71 5.62 -18.89 -8.98
N GLU A 72 4.91 -18.83 -10.12
CA GLU A 72 4.85 -19.93 -11.11
C GLU A 72 6.23 -20.34 -11.66
N LEU A 73 7.07 -19.34 -11.94
CA LEU A 73 8.42 -19.54 -12.47
C LEU A 73 9.43 -19.95 -11.39
N HIS A 74 9.04 -19.99 -10.12
CA HIS A 74 9.94 -20.17 -8.97
C HIS A 74 11.13 -19.20 -9.03
N SER A 75 10.87 -17.97 -9.46
CA SER A 75 11.90 -16.96 -9.70
C SER A 75 12.45 -16.39 -8.39
N GLY A 76 13.76 -16.16 -8.35
CA GLY A 76 14.42 -15.44 -7.25
C GLY A 76 14.37 -13.91 -7.39
N ALA A 77 13.66 -13.39 -8.39
CA ALA A 77 13.54 -11.94 -8.61
C ALA A 77 12.80 -11.25 -7.45
N PRO A 78 13.10 -9.97 -7.18
CA PRO A 78 12.39 -9.22 -6.16
C PRO A 78 10.91 -9.10 -6.53
N ARG A 79 10.03 -9.22 -5.53
CA ARG A 79 8.58 -9.09 -5.69
C ARG A 79 8.19 -7.66 -6.05
N ALA A 80 7.20 -7.52 -6.93
CA ALA A 80 6.63 -6.23 -7.25
C ALA A 80 5.83 -5.67 -6.06
N PRO A 81 6.05 -4.42 -5.64
CA PRO A 81 5.33 -3.85 -4.50
C PRO A 81 3.93 -3.38 -4.89
N TYR A 82 2.99 -3.59 -3.99
CA TYR A 82 1.67 -2.95 -4.02
C TYR A 82 1.77 -1.47 -3.63
N SER A 83 0.74 -0.71 -3.96
CA SER A 83 0.59 0.67 -3.54
C SER A 83 0.53 0.67 -2.02
N VAL A 84 1.24 1.59 -1.38
CA VAL A 84 1.00 1.83 0.04
C VAL A 84 -0.38 2.45 0.15
N ASP A 85 -1.26 1.85 0.95
CA ASP A 85 -2.43 2.56 1.45
C ASP A 85 -1.87 3.74 2.23
N SER A 86 -2.04 4.97 1.72
CA SER A 86 -2.00 6.11 2.63
C SER A 86 -3.09 5.81 3.67
N PRO A 87 -2.74 5.61 4.96
CA PRO A 87 -3.75 5.32 5.96
C PRO A 87 -4.77 6.44 5.87
N ARG A 88 -6.04 6.06 5.67
CA ARG A 88 -7.18 6.96 5.85
C ARG A 88 -6.92 7.67 7.17
N GLU A 89 -6.70 8.98 7.11
CA GLU A 89 -6.51 9.85 8.28
C GLU A 89 -7.57 9.44 9.30
N ALA A 90 -7.14 8.77 10.37
CA ALA A 90 -8.05 8.36 11.42
C ALA A 90 -8.66 9.66 11.95
N PRO A 91 -9.99 9.77 12.08
CA PRO A 91 -10.57 10.96 12.67
C PRO A 91 -9.94 11.15 14.05
N ASP A 92 -9.41 12.35 14.24
CA ASP A 92 -8.88 12.89 15.49
C ASP A 92 -9.77 12.42 16.66
N GLN A 93 -9.30 11.41 17.38
CA GLN A 93 -9.90 11.07 18.67
C GLN A 93 -9.43 12.14 19.62
N THR A 94 -10.15 13.26 19.64
CA THR A 94 -10.11 14.21 20.75
C THR A 94 -10.40 13.39 22.01
N PRO A 95 -9.48 13.34 22.99
CA PRO A 95 -9.80 12.76 24.28
C PRO A 95 -10.94 13.59 24.86
N ASP A 96 -12.11 12.99 25.04
CA ASP A 96 -13.20 13.62 25.79
C ASP A 96 -12.70 13.84 27.23
N ASP A 97 -12.64 15.12 27.61
CA ASP A 97 -12.41 15.59 28.97
C ASP A 97 -13.47 15.00 29.92
N GLU A 98 -13.16 13.90 30.61
CA GLU A 98 -13.94 13.48 31.79
C GLU A 98 -13.55 14.33 33.01
N ALA A 99 -14.09 15.55 33.04
CA ALA A 99 -14.17 16.38 34.23
C ALA A 99 -15.56 16.26 34.89
N GLY A 100 -15.63 15.54 36.01
CA GLY A 100 -16.74 15.59 36.98
C GLY A 100 -16.63 14.44 38.00
N GLY A 101 -16.31 14.60 39.28
CA GLY A 101 -16.38 15.76 40.16
C GLY A 101 -17.53 15.64 41.17
N GLN A 102 -17.36 14.83 42.24
CA GLN A 102 -18.01 15.02 43.56
C GLN A 102 -17.42 13.96 44.54
N ALA A 103 -16.65 14.28 45.59
CA ALA A 103 -16.89 15.07 46.81
C ALA A 103 -17.56 14.28 47.97
N GLY A 104 -16.86 14.26 49.12
CA GLY A 104 -17.36 13.89 50.45
C GLY A 104 -16.75 12.58 50.99
N GLY A 105 -16.01 12.51 52.10
CA GLY A 105 -15.59 13.46 53.12
C GLY A 105 -14.66 12.74 54.11
N GLY A 106 -13.68 13.44 54.68
CA GLY A 106 -12.98 12.99 55.90
C GLY A 106 -13.82 13.28 57.15
N PRO A 107 -13.30 13.17 58.40
CA PRO A 107 -11.93 12.84 58.85
C PRO A 107 -11.92 11.59 59.78
N GLU A 108 -10.80 11.05 60.28
CA GLU A 108 -10.15 11.34 61.59
C GLU A 108 -9.01 10.30 61.76
N LYS A 109 -7.75 10.70 61.92
CA LYS A 109 -6.96 10.85 63.17
C LYS A 109 -6.64 9.55 63.95
N GLU A 110 -5.33 9.28 64.01
CA GLU A 110 -4.54 8.84 65.18
C GLU A 110 -4.28 7.33 65.44
N SER A 111 -3.06 7.10 65.96
CA SER A 111 -2.49 5.88 66.59
C SER A 111 -1.91 4.85 65.62
N GLY A 112 -0.67 4.37 65.72
CA GLY A 112 0.32 4.37 66.78
C GLY A 112 1.19 3.11 66.58
N GLU A 113 2.49 3.22 66.86
CA GLU A 113 3.50 2.16 67.08
C GLU A 113 3.22 0.70 66.67
N ARG A 114 4.17 0.12 65.91
CA ARG A 114 5.04 -0.99 66.36
C ARG A 114 6.17 -1.25 65.38
#